data_AF-A0A526RZ92-F1
#
_entry.id   AF-A0A526RZ92-F1
#
_cell.length_a   1.000
_cell.length_b   1.000
_cell.length_c   1.000
_cell.angle_alpha   90.00
_cell.angle_beta   90.00
_cell.angle_gamma   90.00
#
_symmetry.space_group_name_H-M   'P 1'
#
loop_
_entity.id
_entity.type
_entity.pdbx_description
1 polymer ?
#
loop_
_entity_poly.entity_id
_entity_poly.type
_entity_poly.pdbx_seq_one_letter_code
_entity_poly.pdbx_strand_id
1 'polypeptide(L)' 'MDTPQLISIKEASRLTSLSRGAINIMRRQGTFPVAVSLTGQKRVAFVRAEVEAWIAQRIASREAA' A
#
# COMPACT_ATOMS: atom_id res chain seq x y z
N MET A 1 -4.32 12.11 18.21
CA MET A 1 -4.21 10.64 18.05
C MET A 1 -3.15 10.40 17.00
N ASP A 2 -2.00 9.86 17.39
CA ASP A 2 -0.89 9.61 16.47
C ASP A 2 -1.30 8.54 15.45
N THR A 3 -1.28 8.92 14.17
CA THR A 3 -1.60 7.99 13.10
C THR A 3 -0.37 7.10 12.87
N PRO A 4 -0.51 5.76 12.89
CA PRO A 4 0.61 4.85 12.72
C PRO A 4 1.24 5.04 11.34
N GLN A 5 2.56 5.26 11.33
CA GLN A 5 3.35 5.47 10.11
C GLN A 5 3.46 4.20 9.26
N LEU A 6 3.40 3.03 9.90
CA LEU A 6 3.39 1.73 9.25
C LEU A 6 2.00 1.11 9.34
N ILE A 7 1.47 0.72 8.18
CA ILE A 7 0.16 0.08 8.06
C ILE A 7 0.30 -1.36 7.61
N SER A 8 -0.54 -2.26 8.15
CA SER A 8 -0.56 -3.66 7.72
C SER A 8 -1.14 -3.81 6.32
N ILE A 9 -0.94 -4.97 5.68
CA ILE A 9 -1.62 -5.31 4.42
C ILE A 9 -3.15 -5.26 4.53
N LYS A 10 -3.72 -5.54 5.71
CA LYS A 10 -5.16 -5.42 5.96
C LYS A 10 -5.61 -3.97 5.87
N GLU A 11 -4.81 -3.05 6.40
CA GLU A 11 -5.12 -1.62 6.38
C GLU A 11 -4.88 -1.01 4.99
N ALA A 12 -3.79 -1.38 4.30
CA ALA A 12 -3.57 -0.98 2.91
C ALA A 12 -4.71 -1.46 1.99
N SER A 13 -5.20 -2.68 2.21
CA SER A 13 -6.39 -3.23 1.54
C SER A 13 -7.65 -2.41 1.80
N ARG A 14 -7.84 -1.92 3.03
CA ARG A 14 -8.95 -1.03 3.40
C ARG A 14 -8.86 0.33 2.72
N LEU A 15 -7.65 0.91 2.62
CA LEU A 15 -7.43 2.23 2.01
C LEU A 15 -7.60 2.22 0.49
N THR A 16 -7.24 1.12 -0.16
CA THR A 16 -7.20 1.02 -1.63
C THR A 16 -8.36 0.23 -2.23
N SER A 17 -9.19 -0.39 -1.39
CA SER A 17 -10.23 -1.36 -1.77
C SER A 17 -9.72 -2.60 -2.53
N LEU A 18 -8.40 -2.80 -2.58
CA LEU A 18 -7.78 -3.95 -3.24
C LEU A 18 -7.76 -5.16 -2.30
N SER A 19 -7.86 -6.37 -2.86
CA SER A 19 -7.65 -7.59 -2.08
C SER A 19 -6.18 -7.74 -1.65
N ARG A 20 -5.93 -8.44 -0.55
CA ARG A 20 -4.55 -8.74 -0.09
C ARG A 20 -3.74 -9.49 -1.15
N GLY A 21 -4.39 -10.34 -1.95
CA GLY A 21 -3.76 -11.04 -3.07
C GLY A 21 -3.33 -10.09 -4.18
N ALA A 22 -4.22 -9.16 -4.56
CA ALA A 22 -3.91 -8.13 -5.55
C ALA A 22 -2.74 -7.25 -5.10
N ILE A 23 -2.73 -6.77 -3.85
CA ILE A 23 -1.60 -6.00 -3.30
C ILE A 23 -0.29 -6.80 -3.38
N ASN A 24 -0.33 -8.10 -3.05
CA ASN A 24 0.84 -8.97 -3.15
C ASN A 24 1.35 -9.16 -4.58
N ILE A 25 0.46 -9.19 -5.56
CA ILE A 25 0.83 -9.28 -6.98
C ILE A 25 1.41 -7.95 -7.44
N MET A 26 0.74 -6.83 -7.16
CA MET A 26 1.16 -5.50 -7.59
C MET A 26 2.52 -5.10 -6.98
N ARG A 27 2.77 -5.41 -5.70
CA ARG A 27 4.08 -5.16 -5.09
C ARG A 27 5.19 -6.00 -5.75
N ARG A 28 4.89 -7.22 -6.21
CA ARG A 28 5.85 -8.08 -6.94
C ARG A 28 6.11 -7.54 -8.34
N GLN A 29 5.12 -6.89 -8.94
CA GLN A 29 5.24 -6.21 -10.23
C GLN A 29 5.86 -4.81 -10.14
N GLY A 30 6.13 -4.31 -8.92
CA GLY A 30 6.64 -2.94 -8.71
C GLY A 30 5.60 -1.84 -8.93
N THR A 31 4.31 -2.17 -9.03
CA THR A 31 3.21 -1.22 -9.28
C THR A 31 2.49 -0.78 -8.00
N PHE A 32 2.99 -1.21 -6.84
CA PHE A 32 2.48 -0.86 -5.50
C PHE A 32 3.66 -0.52 -4.57
N PRO A 33 3.48 0.32 -3.54
CA PRO A 33 4.50 0.63 -2.56
C PRO A 33 5.23 -0.59 -2.00
N VAL A 34 6.53 -0.41 -1.75
CA VAL A 34 7.41 -1.48 -1.28
C VAL A 34 7.04 -1.85 0.15
N ALA A 35 7.02 -3.15 0.43
CA ALA A 35 6.65 -3.65 1.74
C ALA A 35 7.87 -3.65 2.70
N VAL A 36 7.71 -3.09 3.89
CA VAL A 36 8.68 -3.11 4.98
C VAL A 36 8.54 -4.42 5.76
N SER A 37 9.62 -5.20 5.88
CA SER A 37 9.62 -6.44 6.66
C SER A 37 9.76 -6.12 8.16
N LEU A 38 8.80 -6.56 8.99
CA LEU A 38 8.77 -6.21 10.43
C LEU A 38 9.47 -7.24 11.33
N THR A 39 9.24 -8.54 11.10
CA THR A 39 9.77 -9.62 11.96
C THR A 39 10.18 -10.85 11.15
N GLY A 40 10.72 -10.62 9.94
CA GLY A 40 11.12 -11.67 8.99
C GLY A 40 10.11 -11.88 7.86
N GLN A 41 10.14 -13.06 7.22
CA GLN A 41 9.52 -13.28 5.90
C GLN A 41 7.98 -13.18 5.86
N LYS A 42 7.28 -13.39 7.00
CA LYS A 42 5.80 -13.46 7.01
C LYS A 42 5.09 -12.15 7.34
N ARG A 43 5.69 -11.26 8.13
CA ARG A 43 5.04 -10.01 8.55
C ARG A 43 5.62 -8.83 7.81
N VAL A 44 4.79 -8.25 6.95
CA VAL A 44 5.10 -7.04 6.21
C VAL A 44 4.14 -5.92 6.56
N ALA A 45 4.65 -4.70 6.50
CA ALA A 45 3.90 -3.45 6.59
C ALA A 45 4.21 -2.57 5.38
N PHE A 46 3.47 -1.48 5.25
CA PHE A 46 3.66 -0.46 4.23
C PHE A 46 3.77 0.88 4.91
N VAL A 47 4.59 1.78 4.36
CA VAL A 47 4.60 3.17 4.81
C VAL A 47 3.29 3.81 4.40
N ARG A 48 2.58 4.38 5.37
CA ARG A 48 1.25 4.98 5.15
C ARG A 48 1.29 6.05 4.07
N ALA A 49 2.25 6.96 4.18
CA ALA A 49 2.42 8.07 3.25
C ALA A 49 2.64 7.60 1.80
N GLU A 50 3.35 6.49 1.58
CA GLU A 50 3.54 5.93 0.24
C GLU A 50 2.24 5.36 -0.34
N VAL A 51 1.42 4.71 0.49
CA VAL A 51 0.11 4.18 0.07
C VAL A 51 -0.86 5.32 -0.24
N GLU A 52 -0.87 6.38 0.57
CA GLU A 52 -1.68 7.58 0.32
C GLU A 52 -1.23 8.31 -0.95
N ALA A 53 0.08 8.47 -1.15
CA ALA A 53 0.64 9.05 -2.37
C ALA A 53 0.30 8.21 -3.62
N TRP A 54 0.35 6.88 -3.51
CA TRP A 54 -0.05 5.99 -4.59
C TRP A 54 -1.54 6.15 -4.95
N ILE A 55 -2.43 6.30 -3.96
CA ILE A 55 -3.86 6.59 -4.20
C ILE A 55 -4.01 7.94 -4.93
N ALA A 56 -3.34 8.99 -4.43
CA ALA A 56 -3.38 10.31 -5.04
C ALA A 56 -2.90 10.29 -6.49
N GLN A 57 -1.84 9.55 -6.80
CA GLN A 57 -1.35 9.38 -8.17
C GLN A 57 -2.38 8.71 -9.08
N ARG A 58 -3.13 7.72 -8.59
CA ARG A 58 -4.21 7.06 -9.37
C ARG A 58 -5.37 8.02 -9.65
N ILE A 59 -5.69 8.90 -8.71
CA ILE A 59 -6.72 9.95 -8.89
C ILE A 59 -6.24 10.95 -9.95
N ALA A 60 -5.03 11.48 -9.80
CA ALA A 60 -4.46 12.43 -10.75
C ALA A 60 -4.33 11.83 -12.17
N SER A 61 -3.90 10.57 -12.28
CA SER A 61 -3.81 9.87 -13.57
C SER A 61 -5.17 9.65 -14.22
N ARG A 62 -6.27 9.59 -13.44
CA ARG A 62 -7.64 9.54 -13.98
C ARG A 62 -8.06 10.91 -14.50
N GLU A 63 -7.72 11.99 -13.81
CA GLU A 63 -8.10 13.35 -14.21
C GLU A 63 -7.34 13.82 -15.47
N ALA A 64 -6.15 13.28 -15.71
CA ALA A 64 -5.35 13.56 -16.90
C ALA A 64 -5.73 12.73 -18.15
N ALA A 65 -6.69 11.81 -18.05
CA ALA A 65 -7.15 10.93 -19.12
C ALA A 65 -8.53 11.33 -19.63
#